data_AF-A0A1I8PBZ1-F1
#
_entry.id   AF-A0A1I8PBZ1-F1
#
_cell.length_a   1.000
_cell.length_b   1.000
_cell.length_c   1.000
_cell.angle_alpha   90.00
_cell.angle_beta   90.00
_cell.angle_gamma   90.00
#
_symmetry.space_group_name_H-M   'P 1'
#
loop_
_entity.id
_entity.type
_entity.pdbx_description
1 polymer ?
#
loop_
_entity_poly.entity_id
_entity_poly.type
_entity_poly.pdbx_seq_one_letter_code
_entity_poly.pdbx_strand_id
1 'polypeptide(L)'
;MSTVNKTVRKKKQKFNKKPDSHKTNVDVNDDVEKQDSDSGNATASTTLTITYPSPVDLMTSKDFQFDVKAHVEMIHQHLKDKVRVLKYKEAILLNRHLFKGKIVLDINCGIGIYSMFAAKAGAAKVYAVERSNVVYYAEKIVSANGYDDVIDVLKGNIQQIELPVKEVDIIISEWMGYAMLFQATCEDVIYARDKWLRKPGGLIFPDQAKLFINAVEDRKHKNENIDWWKGVYGFNMQCLREVALKEPRHQLIKPKQILSKQCPLKLLDLNTATKDDLKFRSKFMLPIERAGQMDGICLYFHVYFTKSHTPLGFSTDPWSPGTNWMQTILFLDTSLTVQPNSMYYGGIEMFSRKTPPDMCDMIINLEMLKGDPAAPDVDMEMSWNFKPITAPIEPLITSEETLANSTAIDNPTAQESNVLEKNRNVASFDYPSNLETNNLEDFTFSPMNKSQHSTTPALQYPKGSRTFTLGDQIYVCRKQRRNKKKNTKKG
;
A
#
# COMPACT_ATOMS: atom_id res chain seq x y z
N MET A 1 -9.24 -16.44 72.97
CA MET A 1 -8.31 -15.28 72.98
C MET A 1 -8.96 -14.13 72.23
N SER A 2 -8.81 -12.92 72.78
CA SER A 2 -9.60 -11.68 72.66
C SER A 2 -9.93 -11.08 71.27
N THR A 3 -11.22 -10.80 71.07
CA THR A 3 -11.91 -9.50 70.86
C THR A 3 -11.19 -8.26 70.26
N VAL A 4 -11.72 -7.62 69.18
CA VAL A 4 -12.60 -6.40 69.11
C VAL A 4 -12.55 -5.73 67.70
N ASN A 5 -13.74 -5.33 67.24
CA ASN A 5 -14.15 -4.46 66.11
C ASN A 5 -13.33 -3.18 65.79
N LYS A 6 -13.39 -2.74 64.52
CA LYS A 6 -13.90 -1.39 64.16
C LYS A 6 -14.27 -1.23 62.67
N THR A 7 -15.41 -0.56 62.48
CA THR A 7 -16.11 -0.06 61.28
C THR A 7 -15.31 1.01 60.52
N VAL A 8 -15.58 1.24 59.21
CA VAL A 8 -15.94 2.56 58.60
C VAL A 8 -16.29 2.45 57.10
N ARG A 9 -17.56 2.83 56.82
CA ARG A 9 -18.20 3.57 55.68
C ARG A 9 -17.85 3.30 54.20
N LYS A 10 -18.91 2.86 53.50
CA LYS A 10 -19.21 3.09 52.07
C LYS A 10 -19.48 4.58 51.78
N LYS A 11 -18.94 5.11 50.68
CA LYS A 11 -19.47 6.28 49.97
C LYS A 11 -19.77 5.90 48.51
N LYS A 12 -21.05 5.99 48.13
CA LYS A 12 -21.52 6.05 46.75
C LYS A 12 -21.23 7.46 46.21
N GLN A 13 -20.73 7.57 44.99
CA GLN A 13 -20.88 8.79 44.20
C GLN A 13 -21.32 8.41 42.78
N LYS A 14 -22.53 8.86 42.44
CA LYS A 14 -23.06 8.93 41.08
C LYS A 14 -22.34 10.06 40.35
N PHE A 15 -21.92 9.84 39.11
CA PHE A 15 -21.70 10.93 38.16
C PHE A 15 -22.37 10.58 36.83
N ASN A 16 -23.49 11.26 36.59
CA ASN A 16 -24.08 11.51 35.29
C ASN A 16 -23.84 13.01 35.04
N LYS A 17 -23.16 13.39 33.95
CA LYS A 17 -23.46 14.59 33.13
C LYS A 17 -22.41 14.76 32.02
N LYS A 18 -22.93 15.12 30.84
CA LYS A 18 -22.25 15.51 29.59
C LYS A 18 -21.25 16.65 29.82
N PRO A 19 -20.20 16.80 28.98
CA PRO A 19 -19.46 18.05 28.90
C PRO A 19 -20.19 19.02 27.96
N ASP A 20 -20.71 20.10 28.53
CA ASP A 20 -21.04 21.33 27.79
C ASP A 20 -19.78 22.21 27.67
N SER A 21 -19.68 22.86 26.52
CA SER A 21 -18.73 23.88 26.09
C SER A 21 -17.94 24.64 27.17
N HIS A 22 -16.61 24.57 27.13
CA HIS A 22 -15.75 25.51 27.84
C HIS A 22 -15.64 26.84 27.07
N LYS A 23 -16.31 27.87 27.60
CA LYS A 23 -15.87 29.26 27.52
C LYS A 23 -15.47 29.69 28.93
N THR A 24 -14.19 29.98 29.15
CA THR A 24 -13.69 30.59 30.38
C THR A 24 -13.33 32.04 30.07
N ASN A 25 -14.14 32.98 30.59
CA ASN A 25 -13.74 34.38 30.74
C ASN A 25 -12.90 34.49 32.02
N VAL A 26 -11.74 35.14 31.91
CA VAL A 26 -10.93 35.55 33.06
C VAL A 26 -11.02 37.06 33.13
N ASP A 27 -11.64 37.57 34.20
CA ASP A 27 -11.65 39.00 34.54
C ASP A 27 -10.28 39.35 35.14
N VAL A 28 -9.59 40.29 34.51
CA VAL A 28 -8.42 40.98 35.08
C VAL A 28 -8.87 42.40 35.40
N ASN A 29 -8.93 42.73 36.69
CA ASN A 29 -9.08 44.09 37.18
C ASN A 29 -7.76 44.83 36.99
N ASP A 30 -7.77 45.92 36.22
CA ASP A 30 -6.79 46.99 36.34
C ASP A 30 -7.53 48.34 36.39
N ASP A 31 -7.36 49.02 37.52
CA ASP A 31 -7.83 50.37 37.82
C ASP A 31 -6.96 51.40 37.09
N VAL A 32 -7.50 52.15 36.11
CA VAL A 32 -6.98 53.47 35.72
C VAL A 32 -8.14 54.40 35.32
N GLU A 33 -7.98 55.66 35.73
CA GLU A 33 -8.92 56.77 35.87
C GLU A 33 -9.77 57.18 34.64
N LYS A 34 -10.96 57.72 34.94
CA LYS A 34 -11.88 58.39 34.02
C LYS A 34 -11.35 59.76 33.58
N GLN A 35 -11.41 60.03 32.28
CA GLN A 35 -11.74 61.35 31.74
C GLN A 35 -12.69 61.20 30.55
N ASP A 36 -13.80 61.94 30.60
CA ASP A 36 -14.84 62.01 29.58
C ASP A 36 -14.38 62.80 28.34
N SER A 37 -14.67 62.30 27.13
CA SER A 37 -15.17 63.15 26.04
C SER A 37 -15.85 62.32 24.93
N ASP A 38 -16.93 62.88 24.45
CA ASP A 38 -17.95 62.36 23.54
C ASP A 38 -17.48 62.37 22.07
N SER A 39 -17.78 61.31 21.31
CA SER A 39 -18.20 61.39 19.90
C SER A 39 -18.40 59.99 19.32
N GLY A 40 -19.61 59.73 18.85
CA GLY A 40 -20.01 58.47 18.24
C GLY A 40 -19.31 58.19 16.91
N ASN A 41 -18.96 56.93 16.70
CA ASN A 41 -18.92 56.34 15.37
C ASN A 41 -19.18 54.83 15.49
N ALA A 42 -20.20 54.37 14.76
CA ALA A 42 -20.55 52.96 14.66
C ALA A 42 -19.40 52.19 13.99
N THR A 43 -18.64 51.43 14.77
CA THR A 43 -17.66 50.48 14.25
C THR A 43 -18.26 49.09 14.27
N ALA A 44 -18.33 48.48 13.09
CA ALA A 44 -18.66 47.08 12.93
C ALA A 44 -17.74 46.25 13.83
N SER A 45 -18.34 45.47 14.73
CA SER A 45 -17.63 44.52 15.57
C SER A 45 -17.07 43.40 14.69
N THR A 46 -15.92 43.63 14.07
CA THR A 46 -15.10 42.57 13.51
C THR A 46 -14.53 41.79 14.68
N THR A 47 -15.27 40.78 15.13
CA THR A 47 -14.78 39.80 16.08
C THR A 47 -13.56 39.12 15.45
N LEU A 48 -12.36 39.54 15.85
CA LEU A 48 -11.12 38.88 15.47
C LEU A 48 -11.13 37.49 16.09
N THR A 49 -11.49 36.48 15.30
CA THR A 49 -11.38 35.09 15.70
C THR A 49 -9.89 34.75 15.79
N ILE A 50 -9.33 34.83 17.00
CA ILE A 50 -7.96 34.35 17.25
C ILE A 50 -7.95 32.86 16.94
N THR A 51 -7.39 32.52 15.78
CA THR A 51 -7.27 31.13 15.34
C THR A 51 -5.95 30.60 15.87
N TYR A 52 -6.01 29.79 16.92
CA TYR A 52 -4.82 29.12 17.43
C TYR A 52 -4.30 28.12 16.38
N PRO A 53 -2.98 28.06 16.16
CA PRO A 53 -2.40 27.09 15.22
C PRO A 53 -2.71 25.68 15.70
N SER A 54 -3.16 24.82 14.78
CA SER A 54 -3.38 23.41 15.07
C SER A 54 -2.04 22.67 15.19
N PRO A 55 -1.97 21.49 15.80
CA PRO A 55 -0.70 20.79 15.98
C PRO A 55 0.05 20.51 14.67
N VAL A 56 -0.66 20.34 13.56
CA VAL A 56 -0.02 20.16 12.24
C VAL A 56 0.62 21.47 11.72
N ASP A 57 0.05 22.63 12.07
CA ASP A 57 0.58 23.95 11.70
C ASP A 57 1.90 24.27 12.45
N LEU A 58 2.15 23.56 13.56
CA LEU A 58 3.36 23.70 14.38
C LEU A 58 4.46 22.69 14.03
N MET A 59 4.20 21.75 13.10
CA MET A 59 5.17 20.72 12.75
C MET A 59 6.38 21.30 12.02
N THR A 60 7.54 20.78 12.38
CA THR A 60 8.83 21.13 11.78
C THR A 60 9.38 19.97 10.95
N SER A 61 10.49 20.20 10.25
CA SER A 61 11.21 19.14 9.52
C SER A 61 11.56 17.93 10.41
N LYS A 62 11.78 18.14 11.72
CA LYS A 62 12.01 17.07 12.68
C LYS A 62 10.76 16.20 12.88
N ASP A 63 9.58 16.80 12.96
CA ASP A 63 8.33 16.07 13.18
C ASP A 63 7.94 15.27 11.93
N PHE A 64 8.15 15.84 10.74
CA PHE A 64 7.89 15.15 9.48
C PHE A 64 8.75 13.90 9.26
N GLN A 65 9.90 13.76 9.93
CA GLN A 65 10.67 12.50 9.89
C GLN A 65 9.90 11.32 10.50
N PHE A 66 8.98 11.58 11.43
CA PHE A 66 8.18 10.57 12.12
C PHE A 66 6.71 10.56 11.67
N ASP A 67 6.25 11.66 11.07
CA ASP A 67 4.89 11.80 10.55
C ASP A 67 4.89 12.42 9.13
N VAL A 68 5.49 11.69 8.18
CA VAL A 68 5.55 12.08 6.76
C VAL A 68 4.17 12.23 6.12
N LYS A 69 3.14 11.55 6.65
CA LYS A 69 1.77 11.61 6.12
C LYS A 69 1.12 12.98 6.29
N ALA A 70 1.58 13.77 7.27
CA ALA A 70 1.12 15.13 7.48
C ALA A 70 1.80 16.15 6.54
N HIS A 71 2.83 15.75 5.79
CA HIS A 71 3.52 16.64 4.87
C HIS A 71 2.69 16.89 3.61
N VAL A 72 2.43 18.15 3.26
CA VAL A 72 1.53 18.53 2.16
C VAL A 72 1.96 17.94 0.82
N GLU A 73 3.26 17.87 0.52
CA GLU A 73 3.75 17.25 -0.71
C GLU A 73 3.42 15.75 -0.78
N MET A 74 3.46 15.04 0.36
CA MET A 74 3.09 13.63 0.41
C MET A 74 1.59 13.46 0.14
N ILE A 75 0.76 14.32 0.75
CA ILE A 75 -0.69 14.35 0.49
C ILE A 75 -0.97 14.62 -1.00
N HIS A 76 -0.27 15.57 -1.60
CA HIS A 76 -0.39 15.93 -3.01
C HIS A 76 -0.03 14.78 -3.94
N GLN A 77 1.11 14.14 -3.71
CA GLN A 77 1.54 12.95 -4.46
C GLN A 77 0.50 11.84 -4.36
N HIS A 78 0.01 11.56 -3.15
CA HIS A 78 -1.04 10.57 -2.93
C HIS A 78 -2.30 10.91 -3.76
N LEU A 79 -2.81 12.14 -3.68
CA LEU A 79 -4.02 12.54 -4.40
C LEU A 79 -3.87 12.57 -5.93
N LYS A 80 -2.65 12.79 -6.44
CA LYS A 80 -2.36 12.76 -7.88
C LYS A 80 -2.38 11.35 -8.48
N ASP A 81 -2.32 10.30 -7.67
CA ASP A 81 -2.57 8.93 -8.12
C ASP A 81 -4.06 8.76 -8.44
N LYS A 82 -4.41 9.13 -9.67
CA LYS A 82 -5.78 9.06 -10.17
C LYS A 82 -6.27 7.62 -10.28
N VAL A 83 -5.40 6.65 -10.60
CA VAL A 83 -5.81 5.24 -10.72
C VAL A 83 -6.38 4.78 -9.39
N ARG A 84 -5.62 5.01 -8.30
CA ARG A 84 -6.02 4.66 -6.94
C ARG A 84 -7.27 5.42 -6.52
N VAL A 85 -7.23 6.75 -6.51
CA VAL A 85 -8.31 7.59 -5.96
C VAL A 85 -9.62 7.39 -6.72
N LEU A 86 -9.56 7.34 -8.06
CA LEU A 86 -10.77 7.16 -8.88
C LEU A 86 -11.35 5.75 -8.74
N LYS A 87 -10.51 4.71 -8.55
CA LYS A 87 -11.05 3.36 -8.38
C LYS A 87 -11.81 3.20 -7.06
N TYR A 88 -11.31 3.79 -5.97
CA TYR A 88 -12.07 3.88 -4.70
C TYR A 88 -13.35 4.70 -4.86
N LYS A 89 -13.28 5.85 -5.55
CA LYS A 89 -14.46 6.67 -5.85
C LYS A 89 -15.51 5.86 -6.61
N GLU A 90 -15.13 5.13 -7.65
CA GLU A 90 -16.02 4.24 -8.41
C GLU A 90 -16.61 3.15 -7.52
N ALA A 91 -15.77 2.48 -6.71
CA ALA A 91 -16.21 1.41 -5.82
C ALA A 91 -17.29 1.87 -4.84
N ILE A 92 -17.19 3.12 -4.37
CA ILE A 92 -18.14 3.70 -3.43
C ILE A 92 -19.37 4.29 -4.15
N LEU A 93 -19.16 5.15 -5.15
CA LEU A 93 -20.23 5.92 -5.78
C LEU A 93 -21.04 5.16 -6.84
N LEU A 94 -20.51 4.09 -7.43
CA LEU A 94 -21.32 3.20 -8.29
C LEU A 94 -22.12 2.18 -7.47
N ASN A 95 -21.71 1.95 -6.22
CA ASN A 95 -22.37 1.00 -5.32
C ASN A 95 -23.09 1.70 -4.16
N ARG A 96 -23.69 2.88 -4.39
CA ARG A 96 -24.39 3.67 -3.34
C ARG A 96 -25.43 2.88 -2.57
N HIS A 97 -26.06 1.90 -3.20
CA HIS A 97 -27.04 1.01 -2.56
C HIS A 97 -26.43 0.20 -1.40
N LEU A 98 -25.12 -0.06 -1.42
CA LEU A 98 -24.39 -0.69 -0.31
C LEU A 98 -24.12 0.29 0.83
N PHE A 99 -23.89 1.57 0.53
CA PHE A 99 -23.51 2.60 1.51
C PHE A 99 -24.70 3.36 2.12
N LYS A 100 -25.83 3.45 1.41
CA LYS A 100 -26.97 4.27 1.84
C LYS A 100 -27.49 3.81 3.21
N GLY A 101 -27.51 4.73 4.17
CA GLY A 101 -27.98 4.47 5.54
C GLY A 101 -27.03 3.60 6.38
N LYS A 102 -25.78 3.40 5.95
CA LYS A 102 -24.79 2.56 6.64
C LYS A 102 -23.84 3.34 7.54
N ILE A 103 -23.31 2.64 8.53
CA ILE A 103 -22.19 3.12 9.35
C ILE A 103 -20.89 2.62 8.71
N VAL A 104 -19.99 3.55 8.38
CA VAL A 104 -18.73 3.27 7.69
C VAL A 104 -17.55 3.59 8.61
N LEU A 105 -16.53 2.74 8.60
CA LEU A 105 -15.24 2.99 9.24
C LEU A 105 -14.18 3.17 8.15
N ASP A 106 -13.54 4.33 8.09
CA ASP A 106 -12.42 4.63 7.19
C ASP A 106 -11.12 4.59 7.99
N ILE A 107 -10.30 3.55 7.76
CA ILE A 107 -9.08 3.28 8.54
C ILE A 107 -7.87 3.86 7.82
N ASN A 108 -7.05 4.62 8.55
CA ASN A 108 -5.92 5.40 8.01
C ASN A 108 -6.43 6.41 6.97
N CYS A 109 -7.45 7.17 7.36
CA CYS A 109 -8.24 8.01 6.45
C CYS A 109 -7.43 9.16 5.81
N GLY A 110 -6.24 9.48 6.33
CA GLY A 110 -5.43 10.61 5.87
C GLY A 110 -6.22 11.92 5.95
N ILE A 111 -6.47 12.54 4.79
CA ILE A 111 -7.27 13.77 4.67
C ILE A 111 -8.79 13.52 4.55
N GLY A 112 -9.25 12.28 4.66
CA GLY A 112 -10.68 11.94 4.65
C GLY A 112 -11.35 11.89 3.27
N ILE A 113 -10.59 11.74 2.18
CA ILE A 113 -11.17 11.74 0.82
C ILE A 113 -12.16 10.58 0.58
N TYR A 114 -11.87 9.38 1.11
CA TYR A 114 -12.77 8.23 0.98
C TYR A 114 -13.96 8.32 1.93
N SER A 115 -13.76 8.86 3.12
CA SER A 115 -14.84 9.26 4.03
C SER A 115 -15.84 10.21 3.35
N MET A 116 -15.37 11.22 2.62
CA MET A 116 -16.24 12.13 1.86
C MET A 116 -16.98 11.41 0.71
N PHE A 117 -16.35 10.45 0.02
CA PHE A 117 -17.07 9.64 -0.97
C PHE A 117 -18.15 8.76 -0.32
N ALA A 118 -17.89 8.18 0.85
CA ALA A 118 -18.86 7.38 1.58
C ALA A 118 -20.06 8.23 2.05
N ALA A 119 -19.80 9.42 2.60
CA ALA A 119 -20.86 10.38 2.95
C ALA A 119 -21.68 10.78 1.72
N LYS A 120 -21.03 11.11 0.60
CA LYS A 120 -21.69 11.41 -0.68
C LYS A 120 -22.50 10.23 -1.25
N ALA A 121 -22.07 9.00 -0.99
CA ALA A 121 -22.82 7.80 -1.37
C ALA A 121 -24.10 7.61 -0.54
N GLY A 122 -24.23 8.30 0.60
CA GLY A 122 -25.39 8.29 1.47
C GLY A 122 -25.18 7.52 2.78
N ALA A 123 -23.93 7.32 3.22
CA ALA A 123 -23.64 6.78 4.54
C ALA A 123 -24.36 7.59 5.64
N ALA A 124 -24.94 6.90 6.62
CA ALA A 124 -25.59 7.55 7.76
C ALA A 124 -24.57 8.18 8.71
N LYS A 125 -23.42 7.52 8.86
CA LYS A 125 -22.29 7.99 9.67
C LYS A 125 -20.99 7.40 9.13
N VAL A 126 -19.91 8.18 9.19
CA VAL A 126 -18.56 7.73 8.87
C VAL A 126 -17.64 8.05 10.04
N TYR A 127 -16.90 7.05 10.54
CA TYR A 127 -15.81 7.24 11.49
C TYR A 127 -14.49 7.20 10.74
N ALA A 128 -13.84 8.35 10.60
CA ALA A 128 -12.59 8.50 9.85
C ALA A 128 -11.42 8.50 10.85
N VAL A 129 -10.67 7.39 10.90
CA VAL A 129 -9.62 7.17 11.92
C VAL A 129 -8.24 7.36 11.31
N GLU A 130 -7.41 8.20 11.94
CA GLU A 130 -6.02 8.42 11.52
C GLU A 130 -5.12 8.70 12.73
N ARG A 131 -3.91 8.15 12.73
CA ARG A 131 -2.93 8.37 13.79
C ARG A 131 -2.10 9.65 13.57
N SER A 132 -1.87 9.98 12.31
CA SER A 132 -1.08 11.15 11.87
C SER A 132 -1.76 12.47 12.23
N ASN A 133 -0.95 13.53 12.39
CA ASN A 133 -1.42 14.89 12.54
C ASN A 133 -2.13 15.43 11.28
N VAL A 134 -2.08 14.73 10.15
CA VAL A 134 -2.90 15.03 8.96
C VAL A 134 -4.40 15.11 9.28
N VAL A 135 -4.83 14.45 10.35
CA VAL A 135 -6.21 14.49 10.88
C VAL A 135 -6.75 15.91 11.10
N TYR A 136 -5.90 16.87 11.48
CA TYR A 136 -6.30 18.27 11.68
C TYR A 136 -6.61 18.97 10.34
N TYR A 137 -5.98 18.55 9.25
CA TYR A 137 -6.39 18.96 7.91
C TYR A 137 -7.69 18.27 7.50
N ALA A 138 -7.84 16.97 7.82
CA ALA A 138 -9.06 16.23 7.52
C ALA A 138 -10.30 16.88 8.15
N GLU A 139 -10.24 17.30 9.43
CA GLU A 139 -11.31 18.04 10.11
C GLU A 139 -11.69 19.33 9.36
N LYS A 140 -10.69 20.16 9.03
CA LYS A 140 -10.89 21.41 8.27
C LYS A 140 -11.52 21.14 6.90
N ILE A 141 -11.06 20.09 6.19
CA ILE A 141 -11.56 19.71 4.86
C ILE A 141 -12.99 19.19 4.93
N VAL A 142 -13.29 18.29 5.87
CA VAL A 142 -14.63 17.75 6.09
C VAL A 142 -15.62 18.88 6.36
N SER A 143 -15.25 19.83 7.22
CA SER A 143 -16.10 20.97 7.55
C SER A 143 -16.32 21.91 6.37
N ALA A 144 -15.25 22.24 5.65
CA ALA A 144 -15.33 23.07 4.45
C ALA A 144 -16.23 22.46 3.35
N ASN A 145 -16.43 21.13 3.35
CA ASN A 145 -17.29 20.43 2.40
C ASN A 145 -18.70 20.11 2.97
N GLY A 146 -19.03 20.60 4.16
CA GLY A 146 -20.36 20.45 4.77
C GLY A 146 -20.71 19.02 5.19
N TYR A 147 -19.70 18.23 5.57
CA TYR A 147 -19.89 16.83 6.00
C TYR A 147 -19.74 16.62 7.51
N ASP A 148 -19.66 17.68 8.32
CA ASP A 148 -19.48 17.63 9.78
C ASP A 148 -20.53 16.76 10.49
N ASP A 149 -21.78 16.79 10.04
CA ASP A 149 -22.85 16.01 10.66
C ASP A 149 -22.69 14.49 10.42
N VAL A 150 -22.00 14.11 9.34
CA VAL A 150 -21.90 12.72 8.86
C VAL A 150 -20.56 12.09 9.21
N ILE A 151 -19.45 12.84 9.13
CA ILE A 151 -18.10 12.32 9.27
C ILE A 151 -17.51 12.76 10.62
N ASP A 152 -17.30 11.81 11.52
CA ASP A 152 -16.54 12.03 12.75
C ASP A 152 -15.08 11.65 12.49
N VAL A 153 -14.19 12.64 12.55
CA VAL A 153 -12.75 12.44 12.42
C VAL A 153 -12.17 12.10 13.80
N LEU A 154 -11.45 10.99 13.91
CA LEU A 154 -10.93 10.46 15.16
C LEU A 154 -9.41 10.29 15.07
N LYS A 155 -8.68 11.07 15.87
CA LYS A 155 -7.22 10.91 15.99
C LYS A 155 -6.88 9.72 16.89
N GLY A 156 -6.18 8.72 16.36
CA GLY A 156 -5.65 7.62 17.17
C GLY A 156 -5.23 6.40 16.36
N ASN A 157 -4.55 5.47 17.05
CA ASN A 157 -4.27 4.15 16.50
C ASN A 157 -5.55 3.30 16.58
N ILE A 158 -5.96 2.69 15.45
CA ILE A 158 -7.17 1.88 15.38
C ILE A 158 -7.23 0.76 16.43
N GLN A 159 -6.06 0.24 16.84
CA GLN A 159 -5.94 -0.83 17.83
C GLN A 159 -6.12 -0.34 19.28
N GLN A 160 -6.12 0.97 19.50
CA GLN A 160 -6.14 1.62 20.82
C GLN A 160 -7.37 2.50 21.04
N ILE A 161 -8.15 2.80 20.00
CA ILE A 161 -9.38 3.58 20.12
C ILE A 161 -10.60 2.71 20.41
N GLU A 162 -11.65 3.36 20.88
CA GLU A 162 -13.00 2.80 20.92
C GLU A 162 -13.92 3.65 20.03
N LEU A 163 -14.72 2.97 19.21
CA LEU A 163 -15.75 3.62 18.43
C LEU A 163 -16.99 3.85 19.30
N PRO A 164 -17.75 4.95 19.11
CA PRO A 164 -18.99 5.20 19.84
C PRO A 164 -20.17 4.31 19.38
N VAL A 165 -19.87 3.22 18.66
CA VAL A 165 -20.81 2.24 18.14
C VAL A 165 -20.29 0.83 18.41
N LYS A 166 -21.20 -0.11 18.56
CA LYS A 166 -20.85 -1.52 18.76
C LYS A 166 -20.31 -2.17 17.49
N GLU A 167 -20.87 -1.81 16.34
CA GLU A 167 -20.54 -2.39 15.05
C GLU A 167 -20.63 -1.37 13.92
N VAL A 168 -19.95 -1.68 12.82
CA VAL A 168 -19.97 -0.93 11.55
C VAL A 168 -20.38 -1.85 10.42
N ASP A 169 -21.05 -1.31 9.40
CA ASP A 169 -21.49 -2.09 8.25
C ASP A 169 -20.38 -2.26 7.21
N ILE A 170 -19.52 -1.25 7.05
CA ILE A 170 -18.50 -1.21 6.00
C ILE A 170 -17.17 -0.70 6.58
N ILE A 171 -16.09 -1.36 6.22
CA ILE A 171 -14.72 -0.86 6.41
C ILE A 171 -14.17 -0.43 5.06
N ILE A 172 -13.66 0.79 4.99
CA ILE A 172 -12.85 1.29 3.87
C ILE A 172 -11.42 1.46 4.40
N SER A 173 -10.43 1.02 3.63
CA SER A 173 -9.04 1.33 3.95
C SER A 173 -8.18 1.23 2.69
N GLU A 174 -7.24 2.17 2.54
CA GLU A 174 -6.09 1.94 1.67
C GLU A 174 -5.00 1.28 2.49
N TRP A 175 -4.98 -0.05 2.43
CA TRP A 175 -4.13 -0.86 3.29
C TRP A 175 -2.90 -1.42 2.58
N MET A 176 -2.83 -1.36 1.26
CA MET A 176 -1.76 -1.96 0.47
C MET A 176 -0.46 -1.17 0.61
N GLY A 177 0.66 -1.88 0.70
CA GLY A 177 2.00 -1.31 0.67
C GLY A 177 2.78 -1.68 -0.58
N TYR A 178 4.07 -1.34 -0.63
CA TYR A 178 4.95 -1.79 -1.70
C TYR A 178 5.08 -3.32 -1.70
N ALA A 179 5.21 -3.93 -2.88
CA ALA A 179 5.13 -5.40 -3.02
C ALA A 179 3.93 -5.99 -2.25
N MET A 180 2.80 -5.27 -2.24
CA MET A 180 1.55 -5.55 -1.51
C MET A 180 1.62 -5.44 0.02
N LEU A 181 2.66 -5.96 0.68
CA LEU A 181 2.73 -6.09 2.14
C LEU A 181 3.71 -5.14 2.84
N PHE A 182 4.76 -4.65 2.17
CA PHE A 182 5.73 -3.78 2.83
C PHE A 182 5.14 -2.39 3.09
N GLN A 183 5.12 -1.96 4.35
CA GLN A 183 4.41 -0.79 4.87
C GLN A 183 2.87 -0.86 4.75
N ALA A 184 2.32 -2.05 4.49
CA ALA A 184 0.87 -2.25 4.47
C ALA A 184 0.26 -2.10 5.86
N THR A 185 -1.02 -1.72 5.90
CA THR A 185 -1.82 -1.61 7.14
C THR A 185 -2.97 -2.63 7.14
N CYS A 186 -2.79 -3.79 6.49
CA CYS A 186 -3.80 -4.85 6.47
C CYS A 186 -4.07 -5.45 7.86
N GLU A 187 -3.10 -5.41 8.78
CA GLU A 187 -3.29 -5.84 10.17
C GLU A 187 -4.33 -5.01 10.93
N ASP A 188 -4.38 -3.72 10.64
CA ASP A 188 -5.33 -2.77 11.19
C ASP A 188 -6.75 -3.06 10.68
N VAL A 189 -6.86 -3.43 9.40
CA VAL A 189 -8.12 -3.86 8.80
C VAL A 189 -8.58 -5.20 9.37
N ILE A 190 -7.69 -6.17 9.54
CA ILE A 190 -7.99 -7.46 10.18
C ILE A 190 -8.48 -7.24 11.61
N TYR A 191 -7.79 -6.40 12.39
CA TYR A 191 -8.20 -6.05 13.75
C TYR A 191 -9.60 -5.41 13.77
N ALA A 192 -9.83 -4.39 12.96
CA ALA A 192 -11.11 -3.68 12.92
C ALA A 192 -12.25 -4.57 12.41
N ARG A 193 -11.99 -5.45 11.44
CA ARG A 193 -12.93 -6.46 10.96
C ARG A 193 -13.37 -7.37 12.10
N ASP A 194 -12.42 -7.86 12.89
CA ASP A 194 -12.73 -8.81 13.95
C ASP A 194 -13.42 -8.16 15.14
N LYS A 195 -13.12 -6.89 15.42
CA LYS A 195 -13.68 -6.13 16.54
C LYS A 195 -15.04 -5.48 16.23
N TRP A 196 -15.17 -4.81 15.09
CA TRP A 196 -16.31 -3.92 14.80
C TRP A 196 -17.11 -4.27 13.56
N LEU A 197 -16.57 -5.02 12.59
CA LEU A 197 -17.37 -5.30 11.40
C LEU A 197 -18.53 -6.23 11.75
N ARG A 198 -19.74 -5.78 11.43
CA ARG A 198 -20.96 -6.54 11.71
C ARG A 198 -20.93 -7.92 11.06
N LYS A 199 -21.49 -8.92 11.72
CA LYS A 199 -21.58 -10.31 11.23
C LYS A 199 -23.02 -10.81 11.38
N PRO A 200 -23.65 -11.34 10.30
CA PRO A 200 -23.17 -11.47 8.92
C PRO A 200 -23.36 -10.18 8.08
N GLY A 201 -22.67 -10.12 6.94
CA GLY A 201 -22.94 -9.14 5.89
C GLY A 201 -22.31 -7.75 6.08
N GLY A 202 -21.23 -7.64 6.87
CA GLY A 202 -20.33 -6.51 6.77
C GLY A 202 -19.44 -6.61 5.52
N LEU A 203 -18.98 -5.46 5.01
CA LEU A 203 -18.19 -5.36 3.78
C LEU A 203 -16.83 -4.68 4.02
N ILE A 204 -15.82 -5.04 3.23
CA ILE A 204 -14.50 -4.42 3.24
C ILE A 204 -14.19 -3.88 1.84
N PHE A 205 -13.65 -2.66 1.75
CA PHE A 205 -13.33 -1.99 0.49
C PHE A 205 -11.87 -1.49 0.50
N PRO A 206 -10.98 -2.05 -0.36
CA PRO A 206 -11.08 -3.29 -1.12
C PRO A 206 -10.92 -4.50 -0.20
N ASP A 207 -11.49 -5.64 -0.60
CA ASP A 207 -11.48 -6.86 0.19
C ASP A 207 -10.42 -7.88 -0.25
N GLN A 208 -9.87 -7.76 -1.47
CA GLN A 208 -8.83 -8.68 -1.93
C GLN A 208 -7.69 -7.95 -2.64
N ALA A 209 -6.47 -8.47 -2.47
CA ALA A 209 -5.34 -8.14 -3.35
C ALA A 209 -4.52 -9.40 -3.69
N LYS A 210 -3.88 -9.38 -4.86
CA LYS A 210 -3.11 -10.51 -5.38
C LYS A 210 -1.74 -10.06 -5.87
N LEU A 211 -0.68 -10.63 -5.29
CA LEU A 211 0.71 -10.38 -5.65
C LEU A 211 1.14 -11.26 -6.83
N PHE A 212 1.94 -10.70 -7.72
CA PHE A 212 2.51 -11.34 -8.91
C PHE A 212 4.02 -11.13 -8.99
N ILE A 213 4.67 -11.98 -9.79
CA ILE A 213 6.10 -11.92 -10.11
C ILE A 213 6.35 -12.08 -11.61
N ASN A 214 7.33 -11.34 -12.12
CA ASN A 214 7.91 -11.49 -13.46
C ASN A 214 9.44 -11.41 -13.43
N ALA A 215 10.10 -11.96 -14.45
CA ALA A 215 11.50 -11.68 -14.75
C ALA A 215 11.63 -10.31 -15.45
N VAL A 216 12.64 -9.53 -15.06
CA VAL A 216 12.87 -8.17 -15.60
C VAL A 216 14.31 -7.95 -16.04
N GLU A 217 14.45 -7.20 -17.14
CA GLU A 217 15.70 -6.66 -17.68
C GLU A 217 15.81 -5.17 -17.33
N ASP A 218 16.83 -4.81 -16.56
CA ASP A 218 17.11 -3.42 -16.19
C ASP A 218 18.60 -3.17 -15.92
N ARG A 219 19.41 -3.57 -16.91
CA ARG A 219 20.87 -3.47 -16.87
C ARG A 219 21.36 -2.05 -16.62
N LYS A 220 20.68 -1.04 -17.20
CA LYS A 220 21.07 0.37 -17.03
C LYS A 220 20.99 0.76 -15.55
N HIS A 221 19.83 0.54 -14.92
CA HIS A 221 19.65 0.89 -13.52
C HIS A 221 20.60 0.10 -12.61
N LYS A 222 20.77 -1.21 -12.86
CA LYS A 222 21.71 -2.05 -12.11
C LYS A 222 23.14 -1.51 -12.21
N ASN A 223 23.59 -1.11 -13.40
CA ASN A 223 24.92 -0.56 -13.61
C ASN A 223 25.11 0.78 -12.89
N GLU A 224 24.15 1.68 -12.99
CA GLU A 224 24.24 3.04 -12.46
C GLU A 224 24.08 3.11 -10.93
N ASN A 225 23.30 2.22 -10.33
CA ASN A 225 22.92 2.32 -8.91
C ASN A 225 23.50 1.21 -8.02
N ILE A 226 23.86 0.06 -8.58
CA ILE A 226 24.40 -1.08 -7.83
C ILE A 226 25.87 -1.28 -8.19
N ASP A 227 26.16 -1.53 -9.47
CA ASP A 227 27.52 -1.86 -9.90
C ASP A 227 28.46 -0.64 -9.98
N TRP A 228 27.92 0.58 -9.98
CA TRP A 228 28.70 1.83 -9.90
C TRP A 228 29.64 1.85 -8.68
N TRP A 229 29.21 1.28 -7.56
CA TRP A 229 30.00 1.18 -6.32
C TRP A 229 31.28 0.33 -6.47
N LYS A 230 31.42 -0.47 -7.55
CA LYS A 230 32.66 -1.23 -7.81
C LYS A 230 33.86 -0.32 -8.06
N GLY A 231 33.65 0.89 -8.57
CA GLY A 231 34.72 1.80 -8.97
C GLY A 231 34.30 3.26 -8.90
N VAL A 232 34.34 3.83 -7.70
CA VAL A 232 33.95 5.22 -7.44
C VAL A 232 35.20 6.09 -7.51
N TYR A 233 35.37 6.83 -8.61
CA TYR A 233 36.57 7.65 -8.87
C TYR A 233 37.89 6.88 -8.73
N GLY A 234 37.91 5.61 -9.14
CA GLY A 234 39.07 4.71 -9.01
C GLY A 234 39.20 4.00 -7.66
N PHE A 235 38.32 4.28 -6.69
CA PHE A 235 38.29 3.59 -5.40
C PHE A 235 37.28 2.43 -5.39
N ASN A 236 37.66 1.32 -4.77
CA ASN A 236 36.79 0.17 -4.58
C ASN A 236 35.83 0.41 -3.40
N MET A 237 34.54 0.54 -3.69
CA MET A 237 33.46 0.64 -2.69
C MET A 237 32.51 -0.55 -2.76
N GLN A 238 33.01 -1.74 -3.12
CA GLN A 238 32.18 -2.96 -3.26
C GLN A 238 31.39 -3.31 -1.99
N CYS A 239 31.85 -2.93 -0.80
CA CYS A 239 31.07 -3.11 0.43
C CYS A 239 29.69 -2.43 0.37
N LEU A 240 29.58 -1.27 -0.32
CA LEU A 240 28.31 -0.57 -0.53
C LEU A 240 27.48 -1.20 -1.65
N ARG A 241 28.11 -1.79 -2.68
CA ARG A 241 27.41 -2.61 -3.68
C ARG A 241 26.61 -3.74 -3.01
N GLU A 242 27.23 -4.47 -2.08
CA GLU A 242 26.60 -5.61 -1.39
C GLU A 242 25.38 -5.19 -0.55
N VAL A 243 25.34 -3.93 -0.09
CA VAL A 243 24.18 -3.34 0.57
C VAL A 243 23.14 -2.92 -0.47
N ALA A 244 23.55 -2.16 -1.49
CA ALA A 244 22.68 -1.65 -2.55
C ALA A 244 21.93 -2.76 -3.32
N LEU A 245 22.55 -3.93 -3.47
CA LEU A 245 21.96 -5.12 -4.09
C LEU A 245 20.84 -5.74 -3.25
N LYS A 246 20.94 -5.65 -1.92
CA LYS A 246 19.98 -6.22 -0.95
C LYS A 246 18.84 -5.27 -0.59
N GLU A 247 18.88 -4.05 -1.12
CA GLU A 247 17.82 -3.06 -1.01
C GLU A 247 16.89 -3.15 -2.23
N PRO A 248 15.59 -3.44 -2.02
CA PRO A 248 14.59 -3.37 -3.08
C PRO A 248 14.50 -1.99 -3.71
N ARG A 249 14.18 -1.92 -5.01
CA ARG A 249 13.93 -0.66 -5.71
C ARG A 249 12.45 -0.51 -6.05
N HIS A 250 11.90 0.69 -5.85
CA HIS A 250 10.53 1.01 -6.23
C HIS A 250 10.57 1.96 -7.42
N GLN A 251 10.14 1.49 -8.59
CA GLN A 251 10.21 2.27 -9.83
C GLN A 251 9.20 1.77 -10.85
N LEU A 252 8.85 2.65 -11.80
CA LEU A 252 8.02 2.27 -12.93
C LEU A 252 8.83 1.45 -13.94
N ILE A 253 8.33 0.26 -14.27
CA ILE A 253 8.88 -0.64 -15.26
C ILE A 253 8.10 -0.51 -16.56
N LYS A 254 8.83 -0.41 -17.67
CA LYS A 254 8.22 -0.40 -19.00
C LYS A 254 7.86 -1.84 -19.39
N PRO A 255 6.71 -2.09 -20.06
CA PRO A 255 6.34 -3.44 -20.53
C PRO A 255 7.46 -4.18 -21.27
N LYS A 256 8.24 -3.45 -22.09
CA LYS A 256 9.37 -4.00 -22.85
C LYS A 256 10.52 -4.55 -22.00
N GLN A 257 10.59 -4.23 -20.70
CA GLN A 257 11.61 -4.75 -19.79
C GLN A 257 11.22 -6.11 -19.22
N ILE A 258 9.96 -6.50 -19.31
CA ILE A 258 9.50 -7.80 -18.86
C ILE A 258 9.98 -8.89 -19.82
N LEU A 259 10.50 -9.98 -19.26
CA LEU A 259 11.07 -11.11 -20.01
C LEU A 259 10.19 -12.36 -19.98
N SER A 260 9.31 -12.49 -18.98
CA SER A 260 8.54 -13.70 -18.72
C SER A 260 7.04 -13.44 -18.66
N LYS A 261 6.26 -14.53 -18.75
CA LYS A 261 4.87 -14.52 -18.25
C LYS A 261 4.83 -14.20 -16.77
N GLN A 262 3.70 -13.62 -16.34
CA GLN A 262 3.42 -13.36 -14.94
C GLN A 262 3.07 -14.65 -14.19
N CYS A 263 3.50 -14.75 -12.94
CA CYS A 263 3.13 -15.84 -12.04
C CYS A 263 2.46 -15.28 -10.77
N PRO A 264 1.28 -15.77 -10.37
CA PRO A 264 0.64 -15.33 -9.13
C PRO A 264 1.32 -15.95 -7.90
N LEU A 265 1.56 -15.14 -6.86
CA LEU A 265 2.26 -15.58 -5.64
C LEU A 265 1.33 -15.78 -4.44
N LYS A 266 0.55 -14.75 -4.09
CA LYS A 266 -0.30 -14.74 -2.90
C LYS A 266 -1.57 -13.94 -3.19
N LEU A 267 -2.72 -14.55 -2.94
CA LEU A 267 -3.99 -13.85 -2.79
C LEU A 267 -4.21 -13.60 -1.29
N LEU A 268 -4.48 -12.35 -0.92
CA LEU A 268 -4.90 -11.98 0.42
C LEU A 268 -6.36 -11.56 0.37
N ASP A 269 -7.23 -12.33 1.04
CA ASP A 269 -8.65 -12.03 1.19
C ASP A 269 -8.93 -11.54 2.60
N LEU A 270 -9.18 -10.24 2.75
CA LEU A 270 -9.42 -9.62 4.05
C LEU A 270 -10.72 -10.05 4.72
N ASN A 271 -11.63 -10.74 4.03
CA ASN A 271 -12.81 -11.32 4.69
C ASN A 271 -12.43 -12.47 5.63
N THR A 272 -11.34 -13.18 5.35
CA THR A 272 -10.93 -14.41 6.06
C THR A 272 -9.50 -14.40 6.58
N ALA A 273 -8.65 -13.49 6.07
CA ALA A 273 -7.24 -13.43 6.42
C ALA A 273 -7.01 -13.28 7.92
N THR A 274 -5.92 -13.89 8.39
CA THR A 274 -5.41 -13.79 9.75
C THR A 274 -4.02 -13.18 9.75
N LYS A 275 -3.46 -12.87 10.93
CA LYS A 275 -2.08 -12.36 11.04
C LYS A 275 -1.04 -13.35 10.50
N ASP A 276 -1.33 -14.66 10.51
CA ASP A 276 -0.45 -15.67 9.94
C ASP A 276 -0.40 -15.65 8.41
N ASP A 277 -1.40 -15.04 7.75
CA ASP A 277 -1.40 -14.86 6.30
C ASP A 277 -0.46 -13.75 5.81
N LEU A 278 0.01 -12.89 6.72
CA LEU A 278 0.92 -11.76 6.45
C LEU A 278 2.40 -12.19 6.36
N LYS A 279 2.67 -13.49 6.54
CA LYS A 279 3.90 -14.16 6.17
C LYS A 279 3.55 -15.30 5.23
N PHE A 280 4.27 -15.47 4.13
CA PHE A 280 3.99 -16.56 3.21
C PHE A 280 5.25 -17.08 2.53
N ARG A 281 5.19 -18.34 2.08
CA ARG A 281 6.10 -18.92 1.09
C ARG A 281 5.26 -19.48 -0.05
N SER A 282 5.63 -19.14 -1.27
CA SER A 282 4.94 -19.55 -2.48
C SER A 282 5.93 -20.11 -3.50
N LYS A 283 5.45 -20.99 -4.36
CA LYS A 283 6.21 -21.49 -5.51
C LYS A 283 5.88 -20.64 -6.72
N PHE A 284 6.85 -20.40 -7.58
CA PHE A 284 6.64 -19.68 -8.83
C PHE A 284 7.24 -20.44 -10.01
N MET A 285 6.72 -20.14 -11.21
CA MET A 285 7.25 -20.58 -12.49
C MET A 285 7.18 -19.40 -13.47
N LEU A 286 8.30 -19.10 -14.11
CA LEU A 286 8.49 -17.99 -15.06
C LEU A 286 8.90 -18.58 -16.42
N PRO A 287 7.92 -18.86 -17.30
CA PRO A 287 8.18 -19.13 -18.70
C PRO A 287 8.72 -17.84 -19.36
N ILE A 288 9.92 -17.92 -19.93
CA ILE A 288 10.54 -16.79 -20.64
C ILE A 288 9.91 -16.64 -22.02
N GLU A 289 9.46 -15.43 -22.34
CA GLU A 289 8.84 -15.08 -23.63
C GLU A 289 9.80 -14.31 -24.54
N ARG A 290 10.76 -13.58 -23.95
CA ARG A 290 11.71 -12.73 -24.67
C ARG A 290 13.15 -13.06 -24.27
N ALA A 291 14.03 -13.18 -25.25
CA ALA A 291 15.48 -13.29 -25.00
C ALA A 291 16.00 -12.00 -24.36
N GLY A 292 16.95 -12.09 -23.44
CA GLY A 292 17.56 -10.91 -22.82
C GLY A 292 18.44 -11.23 -21.62
N GLN A 293 18.81 -10.19 -20.87
CA GLN A 293 19.46 -10.32 -19.57
C GLN A 293 18.43 -10.17 -18.46
N MET A 294 18.19 -11.23 -17.71
CA MET A 294 17.40 -11.17 -16.48
C MET A 294 18.27 -10.58 -15.37
N ASP A 295 18.08 -9.29 -15.10
CA ASP A 295 18.81 -8.55 -14.07
C ASP A 295 18.14 -8.64 -12.70
N GLY A 296 16.85 -8.95 -12.66
CA GLY A 296 16.02 -8.92 -11.47
C GLY A 296 14.72 -9.70 -11.61
N ILE A 297 13.97 -9.73 -10.51
CA ILE A 297 12.53 -10.03 -10.52
C ILE A 297 11.74 -8.76 -10.19
N CYS A 298 10.56 -8.66 -10.78
CA CYS A 298 9.62 -7.56 -10.60
C CYS A 298 8.38 -8.07 -9.86
N LEU A 299 8.00 -7.40 -8.77
CA LEU A 299 6.80 -7.67 -7.98
C LEU A 299 5.80 -6.52 -8.14
N TYR A 300 4.54 -6.87 -8.34
CA TYR A 300 3.40 -5.95 -8.41
C TYR A 300 2.13 -6.65 -7.95
N PHE A 301 1.04 -5.91 -7.78
CA PHE A 301 -0.21 -6.49 -7.29
C PHE A 301 -1.44 -5.94 -7.97
N HIS A 302 -2.51 -6.75 -7.95
CA HIS A 302 -3.86 -6.35 -8.35
C HIS A 302 -4.72 -6.21 -7.11
N VAL A 303 -5.67 -5.28 -7.16
CA VAL A 303 -6.62 -4.98 -6.09
C VAL A 303 -8.04 -5.16 -6.60
N TYR A 304 -8.89 -5.78 -5.79
CA TYR A 304 -10.25 -6.14 -6.17
C TYR A 304 -11.26 -5.66 -5.13
N PHE A 305 -12.39 -5.16 -5.62
CA PHE A 305 -13.57 -4.80 -4.83
C PHE A 305 -14.70 -5.80 -5.13
N THR A 306 -14.60 -7.03 -4.62
CA THR A 306 -15.43 -8.16 -5.05
C THR A 306 -16.91 -8.01 -4.72
N LYS A 307 -17.24 -7.10 -3.78
CA LYS A 307 -18.62 -6.78 -3.36
C LYS A 307 -19.29 -5.74 -4.24
N SER A 308 -18.58 -5.18 -5.21
CA SER A 308 -19.17 -4.28 -6.21
C SER A 308 -20.11 -5.04 -7.13
N HIS A 309 -21.21 -4.40 -7.56
CA HIS A 309 -22.16 -5.01 -8.50
C HIS A 309 -21.52 -5.36 -9.85
N THR A 310 -20.58 -4.52 -10.31
CA THR A 310 -19.74 -4.78 -11.48
C THR A 310 -18.32 -5.15 -11.03
N PRO A 311 -17.62 -6.08 -11.69
CA PRO A 311 -16.23 -6.37 -11.41
C PRO A 311 -15.38 -5.10 -11.42
N LEU A 312 -14.76 -4.79 -10.28
CA LEU A 312 -14.01 -3.55 -10.10
C LEU A 312 -12.68 -3.84 -9.42
N GLY A 313 -11.63 -3.24 -9.96
CA GLY A 313 -10.28 -3.37 -9.47
C GLY A 313 -9.31 -2.46 -10.20
N PHE A 314 -8.08 -2.43 -9.71
CA PHE A 314 -6.96 -1.79 -10.39
C PHE A 314 -5.70 -2.65 -10.24
N SER A 315 -4.70 -2.35 -11.05
CA SER A 315 -3.44 -3.07 -11.08
C SER A 315 -2.27 -2.08 -10.94
N THR A 316 -1.19 -2.55 -10.31
CA THR A 316 0.11 -1.88 -10.31
C THR A 316 1.08 -2.56 -11.27
N ASP A 317 0.60 -3.36 -12.22
CA ASP A 317 1.43 -4.04 -13.20
C ASP A 317 2.10 -3.07 -14.19
N PRO A 318 3.17 -3.49 -14.89
CA PRO A 318 3.85 -2.67 -15.91
C PRO A 318 3.00 -2.25 -17.12
N TRP A 319 1.87 -2.93 -17.38
CA TRP A 319 1.00 -2.66 -18.54
C TRP A 319 -0.13 -1.68 -18.23
N SER A 320 -0.34 -1.40 -16.95
CA SER A 320 -1.34 -0.48 -16.43
C SER A 320 -0.76 0.93 -16.24
N PRO A 321 -1.61 1.97 -16.17
CA PRO A 321 -1.14 3.31 -15.83
C PRO A 321 -0.43 3.32 -14.47
N GLY A 322 0.63 4.12 -14.35
CA GLY A 322 1.46 4.18 -13.14
C GLY A 322 0.68 4.59 -11.89
N THR A 323 1.01 3.93 -10.78
CA THR A 323 0.53 4.25 -9.43
C THR A 323 1.70 4.64 -8.55
N ASN A 324 1.44 5.23 -7.38
CA ASN A 324 2.50 5.61 -6.44
C ASN A 324 3.22 4.40 -5.83
N TRP A 325 2.60 3.22 -5.84
CA TRP A 325 3.28 1.98 -5.43
C TRP A 325 4.30 1.50 -6.45
N MET A 326 4.18 1.93 -7.71
CA MET A 326 5.04 1.51 -8.82
C MET A 326 5.15 -0.02 -8.88
N GLN A 327 6.35 -0.54 -9.23
CA GLN A 327 6.69 -1.95 -9.06
C GLN A 327 7.93 -2.07 -8.16
N THR A 328 8.05 -3.20 -7.46
CA THR A 328 9.20 -3.51 -6.62
C THR A 328 10.17 -4.43 -7.36
N ILE A 329 11.41 -3.98 -7.54
CA ILE A 329 12.47 -4.70 -8.25
C ILE A 329 13.48 -5.26 -7.25
N LEU A 330 13.75 -6.54 -7.40
CA LEU A 330 14.75 -7.27 -6.61
C LEU A 330 15.85 -7.72 -7.57
N PHE A 331 16.97 -6.99 -7.58
CA PHE A 331 18.09 -7.25 -8.47
C PHE A 331 18.85 -8.50 -8.06
N LEU A 332 19.12 -9.37 -9.03
CA LEU A 332 19.97 -10.54 -8.88
C LEU A 332 21.43 -10.10 -8.83
N ASP A 333 22.28 -10.81 -8.08
CA ASP A 333 23.70 -10.50 -8.02
C ASP A 333 24.35 -10.61 -9.42
N THR A 334 24.18 -11.77 -10.03
CA THR A 334 24.61 -12.05 -11.40
C THR A 334 23.40 -12.05 -12.32
N SER A 335 23.46 -11.27 -13.40
CA SER A 335 22.41 -11.25 -14.42
C SER A 335 22.44 -12.56 -15.22
N LEU A 336 21.27 -13.12 -15.51
CA LEU A 336 21.14 -14.39 -16.20
C LEU A 336 20.76 -14.18 -17.67
N THR A 337 21.50 -14.79 -18.59
CA THR A 337 21.12 -14.79 -20.00
C THR A 337 19.98 -15.78 -20.22
N VAL A 338 18.83 -15.28 -20.67
CA VAL A 338 17.61 -16.08 -20.86
C VAL A 338 17.21 -16.16 -22.33
N GLN A 339 16.57 -17.27 -22.70
CA GLN A 339 16.07 -17.51 -24.05
C GLN A 339 14.56 -17.82 -24.00
N PRO A 340 13.79 -17.48 -25.05
CA PRO A 340 12.39 -17.86 -25.14
C PRO A 340 12.21 -19.36 -24.94
N ASN A 341 11.12 -19.76 -24.30
CA ASN A 341 10.78 -21.13 -23.93
C ASN A 341 11.65 -21.76 -22.82
N SER A 342 12.67 -21.05 -22.31
CA SER A 342 13.32 -21.47 -21.06
C SER A 342 12.39 -21.27 -19.87
N MET A 343 12.56 -22.10 -18.85
CA MET A 343 11.74 -22.10 -17.64
C MET A 343 12.62 -21.86 -16.42
N TYR A 344 12.22 -20.88 -15.61
CA TYR A 344 12.79 -20.60 -14.30
C TYR A 344 11.73 -20.80 -13.24
N TYR A 345 12.06 -21.45 -12.14
CA TYR A 345 11.08 -21.76 -11.09
C TYR A 345 11.74 -21.82 -9.73
N GLY A 346 10.95 -21.81 -8.67
CA GLY A 346 11.50 -21.94 -7.32
C GLY A 346 10.54 -21.47 -6.24
N GLY A 347 11.11 -21.03 -5.14
CA GLY A 347 10.37 -20.58 -3.96
C GLY A 347 10.64 -19.11 -3.64
N ILE A 348 9.60 -18.37 -3.31
CA ILE A 348 9.71 -17.03 -2.76
C ILE A 348 8.98 -16.98 -1.42
N GLU A 349 9.60 -16.38 -0.42
CA GLU A 349 8.97 -16.13 0.87
C GLU A 349 9.08 -14.66 1.26
N MET A 350 8.05 -14.16 1.94
CA MET A 350 7.99 -12.80 2.46
C MET A 350 7.50 -12.86 3.91
N PHE A 351 8.27 -12.29 4.84
CA PHE A 351 7.98 -12.35 6.28
C PHE A 351 8.69 -11.24 7.07
N SER A 352 8.24 -10.99 8.29
CA SER A 352 8.95 -10.18 9.29
C SER A 352 9.66 -11.08 10.29
N ARG A 353 10.85 -10.69 10.77
CA ARG A 353 11.55 -11.38 11.86
C ARG A 353 10.96 -11.09 13.23
N LYS A 354 10.25 -9.98 13.38
CA LYS A 354 9.61 -9.59 14.64
C LYS A 354 8.33 -10.38 14.88
N THR A 355 8.03 -10.60 16.16
CA THR A 355 6.77 -11.16 16.65
C THR A 355 6.16 -10.17 17.64
N PRO A 356 4.98 -9.57 17.36
CA PRO A 356 4.18 -9.74 16.15
C PRO A 356 4.89 -9.24 14.87
N PRO A 357 4.44 -9.68 13.67
CA PRO A 357 5.00 -9.21 12.40
C PRO A 357 4.97 -7.68 12.29
N ASP A 358 6.05 -7.09 11.80
CA ASP A 358 6.17 -5.66 11.53
C ASP A 358 6.20 -5.45 10.02
N MET A 359 5.14 -4.87 9.46
CA MET A 359 5.05 -4.62 8.01
C MET A 359 6.08 -3.57 7.54
N CYS A 360 6.71 -2.83 8.47
CA CYS A 360 7.83 -1.95 8.17
C CYS A 360 9.20 -2.65 8.30
N ASP A 361 9.29 -3.93 8.63
CA ASP A 361 10.56 -4.68 8.68
C ASP A 361 10.36 -6.06 8.07
N MET A 362 10.48 -6.13 6.74
CA MET A 362 10.17 -7.33 5.97
C MET A 362 11.40 -7.86 5.24
N ILE A 363 11.43 -9.17 5.05
CA ILE A 363 12.46 -9.88 4.30
C ILE A 363 11.77 -10.62 3.17
N ILE A 364 12.39 -10.59 1.99
CA ILE A 364 12.06 -11.49 0.90
C ILE A 364 13.24 -12.42 0.65
N ASN A 365 13.01 -13.73 0.71
CA ASN A 365 13.99 -14.72 0.24
C ASN A 365 13.49 -15.35 -1.07
N LEU A 366 14.41 -15.54 -2.00
CA LEU A 366 14.17 -16.14 -3.30
C LEU A 366 15.12 -17.32 -3.49
N GLU A 367 14.57 -18.45 -3.87
CA GLU A 367 15.26 -19.61 -4.39
C GLU A 367 14.85 -19.76 -5.85
N MET A 368 15.82 -19.83 -6.76
CA MET A 368 15.60 -19.94 -8.20
C MET A 368 16.40 -21.10 -8.76
N LEU A 369 15.71 -21.94 -9.50
CA LEU A 369 16.18 -23.14 -10.16
C LEU A 369 15.97 -22.96 -11.67
N LYS A 370 16.82 -23.61 -12.46
CA LYS A 370 16.75 -23.63 -13.92
C LYS A 370 16.59 -25.06 -14.42
N GLY A 371 15.84 -25.22 -15.51
CA GLY A 371 15.80 -26.48 -16.26
C GLY A 371 14.55 -27.33 -15.99
N ASP A 372 14.71 -28.65 -16.02
CA ASP A 372 13.62 -29.61 -15.79
C ASP A 372 13.35 -29.76 -14.28
N PRO A 373 12.11 -29.57 -13.81
CA PRO A 373 11.72 -29.87 -12.43
C PRO A 373 12.12 -31.27 -11.93
N ALA A 374 12.29 -32.26 -12.82
CA ALA A 374 12.75 -33.60 -12.49
C ALA A 374 14.26 -33.71 -12.20
N ALA A 375 15.07 -32.74 -12.64
CA ALA A 375 16.51 -32.65 -12.42
C ALA A 375 16.89 -31.20 -12.10
N PRO A 376 16.59 -30.71 -10.88
CA PRO A 376 16.78 -29.31 -10.53
C PRO A 376 18.26 -28.98 -10.35
N ASP A 377 18.75 -28.04 -11.16
CA ASP A 377 20.01 -27.35 -10.91
C ASP A 377 19.70 -26.05 -10.15
N VAL A 378 20.22 -25.94 -8.93
CA VAL A 378 20.12 -24.69 -8.15
C VAL A 378 20.92 -23.62 -8.87
N ASP A 379 20.22 -22.63 -9.38
CA ASP A 379 20.84 -21.52 -10.11
C ASP A 379 21.21 -20.41 -9.11
N MET A 380 20.33 -20.12 -8.14
CA MET A 380 20.54 -18.99 -7.22
C MET A 380 19.67 -19.01 -5.96
N GLU A 381 20.22 -18.48 -4.86
CA GLU A 381 19.50 -18.10 -3.65
C GLU A 381 19.86 -16.66 -3.27
N MET A 382 18.86 -15.84 -2.94
CA MET A 382 19.01 -14.42 -2.62
C MET A 382 18.06 -13.99 -1.50
N SER A 383 18.43 -12.92 -0.79
CA SER A 383 17.65 -12.34 0.31
C SER A 383 17.72 -10.81 0.28
N TRP A 384 16.57 -10.15 0.35
CA TRP A 384 16.44 -8.68 0.39
C TRP A 384 15.74 -8.25 1.68
N ASN A 385 16.16 -7.10 2.21
CA ASN A 385 15.58 -6.51 3.41
C ASN A 385 14.85 -5.22 3.04
N PHE A 386 13.56 -5.18 3.30
CA PHE A 386 12.76 -3.98 3.19
C PHE A 386 12.85 -3.21 4.50
N LYS A 387 13.38 -1.99 4.42
CA LYS A 387 13.44 -1.05 5.52
C LYS A 387 12.92 0.31 5.05
N PRO A 388 12.15 1.04 5.88
CA PRO A 388 11.67 2.36 5.52
C PRO A 388 12.87 3.24 5.26
N ILE A 389 12.89 3.88 4.11
CA ILE A 389 13.86 4.92 3.82
C ILE A 389 13.41 6.14 4.62
N THR A 390 14.25 6.63 5.54
CA THR A 390 13.99 7.87 6.30
C THR A 390 14.27 9.13 5.47
N ALA A 391 14.67 8.99 4.21
CA ALA A 391 14.92 10.06 3.26
C ALA A 391 13.76 10.21 2.26
N PRO A 392 13.47 11.44 1.79
CA PRO A 392 12.39 11.69 0.84
C PRO A 392 12.61 10.93 -0.48
N ILE A 393 11.54 10.29 -0.96
CA ILE A 393 11.48 9.69 -2.29
C ILE A 393 11.59 10.83 -3.31
N GLU A 394 12.52 10.73 -4.26
CA GLU A 394 12.58 11.70 -5.37
C GLU A 394 11.22 11.74 -6.09
N PRO A 395 10.68 12.94 -6.39
CA PRO A 395 9.40 13.05 -7.04
C PRO A 395 9.41 12.29 -8.38
N LEU A 396 8.26 11.69 -8.72
CA LEU A 396 7.97 11.20 -10.07
C LEU A 396 8.13 12.36 -11.07
N ILE A 397 9.33 12.53 -11.64
CA ILE A 397 9.51 13.36 -12.82
C ILE A 397 8.89 12.59 -13.99
N THR A 398 7.64 12.93 -14.32
CA THR A 398 7.09 12.59 -15.63
C THR A 398 8.01 13.14 -16.70
N SER A 399 8.43 12.27 -17.62
CA SER A 399 9.43 12.54 -18.67
C SER A 399 9.00 13.56 -19.74
N GLU A 400 8.23 14.59 -19.38
CA GLU A 400 7.86 15.69 -20.28
C GLU A 400 8.68 16.97 -20.02
N GLU A 401 9.41 17.09 -18.90
CA GLU A 401 10.17 18.32 -18.58
C GLU A 401 11.68 18.28 -18.86
N THR A 402 12.25 17.17 -19.35
CA THR A 402 13.69 17.09 -19.68
C THR A 402 14.07 17.62 -21.07
N LEU A 403 13.14 18.24 -21.82
CA LEU A 403 13.44 18.86 -23.11
C LEU A 403 13.59 20.40 -23.08
N ALA A 404 13.55 21.03 -21.90
CA ALA A 404 13.62 22.49 -21.78
C ALA A 404 14.92 23.05 -21.18
N ASN A 405 15.82 22.22 -20.63
CA ASN A 405 17.02 22.68 -19.92
C ASN A 405 18.35 22.18 -20.52
N SER A 406 18.47 22.19 -21.85
CA SER A 406 19.76 22.00 -22.53
C SER A 406 19.98 23.00 -23.68
N THR A 407 19.82 24.29 -23.44
CA THR A 407 20.41 25.34 -24.30
C THR A 407 20.59 26.62 -23.47
N ALA A 408 21.68 26.70 -22.70
CA ALA A 408 22.11 27.94 -22.09
C ALA A 408 23.61 27.92 -21.79
N ILE A 409 24.44 27.88 -22.84
CA ILE A 409 25.82 28.38 -22.80
C ILE A 409 26.06 29.10 -24.15
N ASP A 410 26.66 30.29 -24.04
CA ASP A 410 27.15 31.21 -25.07
C ASP A 410 26.19 32.33 -25.54
N ASN A 411 26.37 33.49 -24.92
CA ASN A 411 26.18 34.81 -25.55
C ASN A 411 27.51 35.20 -26.23
N PRO A 412 27.46 35.83 -27.42
CA PRO A 412 27.76 37.26 -27.42
C PRO A 412 26.90 38.11 -28.40
N THR A 413 26.58 39.32 -27.90
CA THR A 413 26.44 40.62 -28.60
C THR A 413 25.54 40.79 -29.84
N ALA A 414 24.49 41.60 -29.61
CA ALA A 414 24.08 42.81 -30.33
C ALA A 414 23.42 42.75 -31.73
N GLN A 415 22.35 43.56 -31.82
CA GLN A 415 21.71 44.23 -32.96
C GLN A 415 20.44 43.62 -33.62
N GLU A 416 19.44 44.51 -33.72
CA GLU A 416 18.38 44.63 -34.74
C GLU A 416 17.17 43.66 -34.63
N SER A 417 16.04 44.11 -34.07
CA SER A 417 14.95 44.92 -34.67
C SER A 417 13.91 44.10 -35.46
N ASN A 418 12.65 44.22 -35.01
CA ASN A 418 11.38 44.02 -35.73
C ASN A 418 11.19 42.78 -36.63
N VAL A 419 10.13 42.02 -36.36
CA VAL A 419 8.98 41.86 -37.27
C VAL A 419 7.85 41.11 -36.54
N LEU A 420 6.66 41.69 -36.64
CA LEU A 420 5.36 41.16 -36.25
C LEU A 420 4.94 39.96 -37.13
N GLU A 421 3.97 39.21 -36.59
CA GLU A 421 2.89 38.52 -37.33
C GLU A 421 3.24 37.33 -38.23
N LYS A 422 2.80 36.13 -37.82
CA LYS A 422 1.58 35.51 -38.39
C LYS A 422 1.28 34.10 -37.84
N ASN A 423 -0.02 33.81 -37.88
CA ASN A 423 -0.66 32.49 -37.90
C ASN A 423 -1.04 31.85 -36.56
N ARG A 424 -2.21 32.31 -36.09
CA ARG A 424 -3.31 31.42 -35.69
C ARG A 424 -3.42 30.24 -36.65
N ASN A 425 -3.57 29.02 -36.12
CA ASN A 425 -4.59 28.09 -36.59
C ASN A 425 -4.94 27.08 -35.49
N VAL A 426 -6.23 27.12 -35.17
CA VAL A 426 -6.98 26.15 -34.37
C VAL A 426 -7.25 24.94 -35.26
N ALA A 427 -7.07 23.73 -34.74
CA ALA A 427 -7.70 22.54 -35.31
C ALA A 427 -8.08 21.58 -34.17
N SER A 428 -9.38 21.54 -33.91
CA SER A 428 -10.15 20.51 -33.25
C SER A 428 -9.98 19.15 -33.95
N PHE A 429 -9.86 18.07 -33.19
CA PHE A 429 -9.97 16.71 -33.72
C PHE A 429 -11.21 16.02 -33.16
N ASP A 430 -12.19 15.86 -34.04
CA ASP A 430 -13.37 15.02 -33.87
C ASP A 430 -13.04 13.54 -34.14
N TYR A 431 -13.70 12.66 -33.38
CA TYR A 431 -13.68 11.21 -33.53
C TYR A 431 -14.46 10.75 -34.79
N PRO A 432 -13.97 9.74 -35.52
CA PRO A 432 -14.80 8.94 -36.40
C PRO A 432 -15.28 7.65 -35.71
N SER A 433 -16.59 7.48 -35.74
CA SER A 433 -17.35 6.27 -35.45
C SER A 433 -17.42 5.33 -36.67
N ASN A 434 -17.54 4.01 -36.38
CA ASN A 434 -18.00 2.90 -37.24
C ASN A 434 -16.95 2.37 -38.25
N LEU A 435 -16.84 1.08 -38.56
CA LEU A 435 -17.25 -0.22 -38.03
C LEU A 435 -16.58 -1.21 -39.00
N GLU A 436 -15.96 -2.30 -38.56
CA GLU A 436 -16.12 -3.59 -39.25
C GLU A 436 -15.56 -4.75 -38.41
N THR A 437 -16.45 -5.72 -38.28
CA THR A 437 -16.40 -6.96 -37.52
C THR A 437 -15.66 -8.04 -38.31
N ASN A 438 -14.84 -8.84 -37.63
CA ASN A 438 -14.56 -10.22 -38.05
C ASN A 438 -14.31 -11.13 -36.85
N ASN A 439 -15.31 -11.99 -36.61
CA ASN A 439 -15.29 -13.37 -36.10
C ASN A 439 -14.09 -13.86 -35.29
N LEU A 440 -14.35 -14.28 -34.05
CA LEU A 440 -13.79 -15.51 -33.47
C LEU A 440 -14.79 -16.07 -32.45
N GLU A 441 -14.95 -17.39 -32.50
CA GLU A 441 -16.11 -18.19 -32.11
C GLU A 441 -16.31 -18.38 -30.61
N ASP A 442 -17.59 -18.57 -30.25
CA ASP A 442 -18.14 -18.91 -28.94
C ASP A 442 -17.64 -20.26 -28.40
N PHE A 443 -17.25 -20.29 -27.13
CA PHE A 443 -17.34 -21.50 -26.29
C PHE A 443 -18.17 -21.19 -25.05
N THR A 444 -19.46 -21.50 -25.14
CA THR A 444 -20.39 -21.58 -24.01
C THR A 444 -20.17 -22.86 -23.22
N PHE A 445 -20.08 -22.78 -21.89
CA PHE A 445 -20.32 -23.91 -21.00
C PHE A 445 -21.53 -23.62 -20.10
N SER A 446 -22.56 -24.46 -20.22
CA SER A 446 -23.72 -24.54 -19.31
C SER A 446 -23.58 -25.73 -18.34
N PRO A 447 -24.25 -25.70 -17.18
CA PRO A 447 -23.85 -26.45 -15.98
C PRO A 447 -24.48 -27.85 -15.93
N MET A 448 -23.79 -28.82 -15.31
CA MET A 448 -24.36 -30.12 -14.96
C MET A 448 -24.54 -30.32 -13.45
N ASN A 449 -25.66 -30.98 -13.15
CA ASN A 449 -26.32 -31.19 -11.87
C ASN A 449 -25.66 -32.22 -10.94
N LYS A 450 -26.10 -32.14 -9.68
CA LYS A 450 -25.79 -33.00 -8.53
C LYS A 450 -26.26 -34.46 -8.67
N SER A 451 -25.43 -35.36 -8.11
CA SER A 451 -25.72 -36.40 -7.10
C SER A 451 -25.27 -37.82 -7.48
N GLN A 452 -24.43 -38.43 -6.64
CA GLN A 452 -24.75 -39.66 -5.89
C GLN A 452 -23.62 -40.00 -4.90
N HIS A 453 -24.03 -40.53 -3.74
CA HIS A 453 -23.21 -40.91 -2.61
C HIS A 453 -22.39 -42.19 -2.87
N SER A 454 -21.12 -42.21 -2.44
CA SER A 454 -20.46 -43.45 -2.00
C SER A 454 -19.53 -43.17 -0.81
N THR A 455 -19.72 -43.94 0.25
CA THR A 455 -19.04 -43.88 1.55
C THR A 455 -17.64 -44.52 1.55
N THR A 456 -16.83 -44.06 2.52
CA THR A 456 -15.65 -44.66 3.20
C THR A 456 -14.26 -44.53 2.54
N PRO A 457 -13.14 -44.53 3.32
CA PRO A 457 -12.90 -44.17 4.73
C PRO A 457 -11.80 -43.09 4.93
N ALA A 458 -11.73 -42.54 6.14
CA ALA A 458 -10.61 -41.70 6.60
C ALA A 458 -9.27 -42.48 6.58
N LEU A 459 -8.25 -41.89 5.94
CA LEU A 459 -6.89 -42.43 5.93
C LEU A 459 -6.17 -42.08 7.24
N GLN A 460 -5.96 -43.10 8.07
CA GLN A 460 -4.92 -43.13 9.09
C GLN A 460 -3.54 -43.14 8.41
N TYR A 461 -2.64 -42.23 8.80
CA TYR A 461 -1.26 -42.23 8.33
C TYR A 461 -0.42 -43.30 9.08
N PRO A 462 0.21 -44.26 8.39
CA PRO A 462 1.21 -45.10 9.02
C PRO A 462 2.49 -44.29 9.22
N LYS A 463 3.00 -44.27 10.46
CA LYS A 463 4.34 -43.75 10.77
C LYS A 463 5.37 -44.56 9.97
N GLY A 464 6.04 -43.90 9.00
CA GLY A 464 7.27 -44.43 8.40
C GLY A 464 7.33 -44.57 6.87
N SER A 465 6.38 -44.05 6.10
CA SER A 465 6.47 -44.09 4.62
C SER A 465 7.56 -43.15 4.09
N ARG A 466 8.49 -43.69 3.26
CA ARG A 466 9.57 -42.96 2.58
C ARG A 466 9.26 -42.70 1.10
N THR A 467 7.99 -42.50 0.76
CA THR A 467 7.57 -42.14 -0.60
C THR A 467 6.46 -41.12 -0.58
N PHE A 468 6.37 -40.29 -1.63
CA PHE A 468 5.21 -39.44 -1.89
C PHE A 468 4.84 -39.49 -3.38
N THR A 469 3.56 -39.27 -3.68
CA THR A 469 2.99 -39.44 -5.02
C THR A 469 2.58 -38.09 -5.60
N LEU A 470 2.87 -37.85 -6.88
CA LEU A 470 2.40 -36.69 -7.64
C LEU A 470 1.83 -37.20 -8.98
N GLY A 471 0.52 -37.00 -9.20
CA GLY A 471 -0.18 -37.63 -10.31
C GLY A 471 -0.08 -39.16 -10.22
N ASP A 472 0.28 -39.82 -11.33
CA ASP A 472 0.44 -41.28 -11.40
C ASP A 472 1.86 -41.77 -11.04
N GLN A 473 2.74 -40.88 -10.55
CA GLN A 473 4.14 -41.24 -10.24
C GLN A 473 4.45 -41.22 -8.74
N ILE A 474 5.21 -42.24 -8.30
CA ILE A 474 5.63 -42.44 -6.90
C ILE A 474 7.13 -42.15 -6.78
N TYR A 475 7.49 -41.23 -5.88
CA TYR A 475 8.87 -40.82 -5.61
C TYR A 475 9.38 -41.40 -4.29
N VAL A 476 10.62 -41.90 -4.27
CA VAL A 476 11.26 -42.49 -3.08
C VAL A 476 12.27 -41.53 -2.45
N CYS A 477 12.06 -41.17 -1.18
CA CYS A 477 12.94 -40.27 -0.45
C CYS A 477 14.14 -41.04 0.14
N ARG A 478 15.33 -40.92 -0.49
CA ARG A 478 16.59 -41.48 0.05
C ARG A 478 17.33 -40.43 0.88
N LYS A 479 17.51 -40.69 2.18
CA LYS A 479 18.47 -39.95 3.02
C LYS A 479 19.90 -40.28 2.56
N GLN A 480 20.62 -39.32 1.98
CA GLN A 480 22.08 -39.43 1.93
C GLN A 480 22.67 -39.14 3.32
N ARG A 481 23.36 -40.12 3.90
CA ARG A 481 24.28 -39.91 5.03
C ARG A 481 25.50 -39.15 4.49
N ARG A 482 25.73 -37.92 4.96
CA ARG A 482 27.00 -37.21 4.75
C ARG A 482 28.16 -38.05 5.30
N ASN A 483 29.07 -38.49 4.44
CA ASN A 483 30.36 -39.03 4.85
C ASN A 483 31.23 -37.89 5.40
N LYS A 484 31.50 -37.89 6.71
CA LYS A 484 32.59 -37.10 7.30
C LYS A 484 33.91 -37.68 6.81
N LYS A 485 34.61 -37.01 5.90
CA LYS A 485 36.04 -37.25 5.68
C LYS A 485 36.79 -36.83 6.95
N LYS A 486 37.32 -37.80 7.70
CA LYS A 486 38.38 -37.58 8.70
C LYS A 486 39.68 -37.31 7.94
N ASN A 487 40.21 -36.10 8.05
CA ASN A 487 41.62 -35.87 7.78
C ASN A 487 42.42 -36.43 8.97
N THR A 488 43.23 -37.44 8.68
CA THR A 488 44.30 -37.93 9.55
C THR A 488 45.46 -36.94 9.53
N LYS A 489 45.93 -36.51 10.71
CA LYS A 489 47.36 -36.46 11.07
C LYS A 489 47.55 -36.04 12.55
N LYS A 490 48.38 -36.85 13.22
CA LYS A 490 49.04 -36.73 14.54
C LYS A 490 48.28 -37.26 15.77
N GLY A 491 48.91 -38.24 16.41
CA GLY A 491 48.64 -38.75 17.75
C GLY A 491 48.14 -40.18 17.72
#